data_AF-A0A9R1KBR9-F1
#
_entry.id   AF-A0A9R1KBR9-F1
#
_cell.length_a   1.000
_cell.length_b   1.000
_cell.length_c   1.000
_cell.angle_alpha   90.00
_cell.angle_beta   90.00
_cell.angle_gamma   90.00
#
_symmetry.space_group_name_H-M   'P 1'
#
loop_
_entity.id
_entity.type
_entity.pdbx_description
1 polymer ?
#
loop_
_entity_poly.entity_id
_entity_poly.type
_entity_poly.pdbx_seq_one_letter_code
_entity_poly.pdbx_strand_id
1 'polypeptide(L)'
;MVISVPSHRRTIRDAMLGGGRQLHKPLRCAFYDGIPGQGLAAALAEATGSVSLSRTPATDGSVGGKAARNVLILMSDTGGGHRASAEALRDAFRLDFGDAYQVFVRDLGKEYGGWPLNDMERSYKFMIRHVRLWKVAFHGTSPRWVHGMYLTALAYLYANEVVAGMMKYKPDVIISVHPLMQHIPLWVLKWQSLQPKVPFFTVITDLNTCHPTWFHHGVTRCYCPSAEVAKRALTRGLDPSQIRVYGLPIRPSFCRAVLDKDELRKELGLHPELPAVLLMGGGEGMGPVEETAKALGHELYDHRRRRPAGQVVVVCGRNQALRSTLQSLTWKVPVKVMGFEKQMEKWMGSCDCIITKVYVMPYDSSLLELESDLTDAFLGHLQAGPGTIAEALIRGLPIILNDFIPGQVYACASTVIFEFIYDYTTLSK
;
A
#
# COMPACT_ATOMS: atom_id res chain seq x y z
N MET A 1 -13.24 -27.07 -0.96
CA MET A 1 -14.29 -26.95 -1.99
C MET A 1 -13.76 -26.02 -3.06
N VAL A 2 -13.26 -26.59 -4.16
CA VAL A 2 -12.57 -25.89 -5.25
C VAL A 2 -13.61 -25.37 -6.22
N ILE A 3 -13.77 -24.05 -6.33
CA ILE A 3 -14.57 -23.45 -7.40
C ILE A 3 -13.58 -23.05 -8.50
N SER A 4 -13.43 -23.96 -9.48
CA SER A 4 -12.86 -23.67 -10.78
C SER A 4 -13.83 -22.74 -11.51
N VAL A 5 -13.40 -21.52 -11.84
CA VAL A 5 -14.11 -20.68 -12.82
C VAL A 5 -13.51 -20.99 -14.19
N PRO A 6 -14.29 -21.56 -15.13
CA PRO A 6 -13.80 -21.85 -16.47
C PRO A 6 -13.86 -20.56 -17.29
N SER A 7 -12.81 -19.74 -17.25
CA SER A 7 -12.69 -18.59 -18.16
C SER A 7 -11.60 -18.84 -19.20
N HIS A 8 -11.99 -18.88 -20.47
CA HIS A 8 -11.09 -18.91 -21.63
C HIS A 8 -10.00 -17.82 -21.53
N ARG A 9 -8.75 -18.19 -21.86
CA ARG A 9 -7.58 -17.29 -21.91
C ARG A 9 -7.84 -16.16 -22.91
N ARG A 10 -7.68 -14.88 -22.50
CA ARG A 10 -7.87 -13.67 -23.33
C ARG A 10 -6.54 -12.96 -23.55
N THR A 11 -6.31 -12.41 -24.74
CA THR A 11 -5.09 -11.64 -25.08
C THR A 11 -5.14 -10.21 -24.52
N ILE A 12 -4.01 -9.47 -24.44
CA ILE A 12 -4.00 -8.02 -24.09
C ILE A 12 -4.92 -7.25 -25.03
N ARG A 13 -4.91 -7.62 -26.31
CA ARG A 13 -5.80 -7.10 -27.33
C ARG A 13 -7.27 -7.36 -26.99
N ASP A 14 -7.63 -8.51 -26.43
CA ASP A 14 -9.01 -8.81 -26.00
C ASP A 14 -9.42 -8.08 -24.71
N ALA A 15 -8.48 -7.86 -23.78
CA ALA A 15 -8.72 -7.06 -22.58
C ALA A 15 -8.93 -5.57 -22.91
N MET A 16 -8.28 -5.07 -23.97
CA MET A 16 -8.40 -3.69 -24.45
C MET A 16 -9.53 -3.46 -25.47
N LEU A 17 -9.85 -4.45 -26.31
CA LEU A 17 -10.85 -4.35 -27.39
C LEU A 17 -12.19 -5.02 -27.08
N GLY A 18 -12.26 -5.88 -26.06
CA GLY A 18 -13.49 -6.51 -25.59
C GLY A 18 -14.32 -5.51 -24.79
N GLY A 19 -15.09 -4.68 -25.51
CA GLY A 19 -15.96 -3.61 -25.00
C GLY A 19 -16.34 -3.75 -23.52
N GLY A 20 -15.73 -2.89 -22.70
CA GLY A 20 -15.89 -2.89 -21.26
C GLY A 20 -17.33 -2.66 -20.84
N ARG A 21 -18.02 -3.74 -20.46
CA ARG A 21 -19.01 -3.62 -19.38
C ARG A 21 -18.21 -3.53 -18.09
N GLN A 22 -18.33 -2.39 -17.41
CA GLN A 22 -17.92 -2.21 -16.03
C GLN A 22 -18.67 -3.26 -15.20
N LEU A 23 -18.05 -4.44 -14.98
CA LEU A 23 -18.73 -5.57 -14.34
C LEU A 23 -18.94 -5.32 -12.84
N HIS A 24 -18.19 -4.38 -12.24
CA HIS A 24 -18.24 -4.09 -10.81
C HIS A 24 -18.14 -2.59 -10.51
N LYS A 25 -18.84 -2.16 -9.45
CA LYS A 25 -18.74 -0.79 -8.92
C LYS A 25 -17.34 -0.58 -8.34
N PRO A 26 -16.72 0.60 -8.51
CA PRO A 26 -15.43 0.90 -7.91
C PRO A 26 -15.43 0.66 -6.40
N LEU A 27 -14.36 0.05 -5.88
CA LEU A 27 -14.19 -0.14 -4.43
C LEU A 27 -14.13 1.23 -3.75
N ARG A 28 -15.02 1.42 -2.78
CA ARG A 28 -15.12 2.62 -1.96
C ARG A 28 -14.11 2.56 -0.82
N CYS A 29 -13.44 3.69 -0.53
CA CYS A 29 -12.51 3.75 0.58
C CYS A 29 -13.32 3.99 1.87
N ALA A 30 -13.55 2.93 2.63
CA ALA A 30 -14.37 2.96 3.84
C ALA A 30 -13.86 3.96 4.90
N PHE A 31 -12.59 4.40 4.81
CA PHE A 31 -12.03 5.44 5.66
C PHE A 31 -12.73 6.80 5.51
N TYR A 32 -13.27 7.14 4.33
CA TYR A 32 -13.68 8.50 3.98
C TYR A 32 -15.11 8.64 3.46
N ASP A 33 -15.75 7.54 3.06
CA ASP A 33 -17.04 7.58 2.36
C ASP A 33 -18.27 7.79 3.27
N GLY A 34 -18.06 8.28 4.49
CA GLY A 34 -19.14 8.81 5.35
C GLY A 34 -20.24 7.82 5.68
N ILE A 35 -19.97 6.50 5.60
CA ILE A 35 -20.92 5.49 6.07
C ILE A 35 -21.14 5.73 7.57
N PRO A 36 -22.38 5.99 8.04
CA PRO A 36 -22.63 6.21 9.46
C PRO A 36 -22.09 5.04 10.29
N GLY A 37 -21.10 5.30 11.15
CA GLY A 37 -20.44 4.28 11.97
C GLY A 37 -19.19 3.63 11.36
N GLN A 38 -18.74 4.03 10.17
CA GLN A 38 -17.47 3.56 9.57
C GLN A 38 -16.65 4.77 9.06
N GLY A 39 -15.34 4.73 9.24
CA GLY A 39 -14.42 5.80 8.81
C GLY A 39 -13.58 6.42 9.94
N LEU A 40 -12.72 7.39 9.60
CA LEU A 40 -11.74 7.98 10.54
C LEU A 40 -12.38 8.60 11.79
N ALA A 41 -13.55 9.26 11.64
CA ALA A 41 -14.29 9.84 12.75
C ALA A 41 -14.92 8.78 13.68
N ALA A 42 -15.48 7.70 13.13
CA ALA A 42 -15.98 6.59 13.92
C ALA A 42 -14.84 5.85 14.64
N ALA A 43 -13.72 5.66 13.95
CA ALA A 43 -12.49 5.09 14.49
C ALA A 43 -11.96 5.85 15.72
N LEU A 44 -11.98 7.19 15.68
CA LEU A 44 -11.55 8.04 16.80
C LEU A 44 -12.61 8.13 17.91
N ALA A 45 -13.89 8.18 17.56
CA ALA A 45 -14.99 8.26 18.53
C ALA A 45 -15.14 6.98 19.36
N GLU A 46 -15.04 5.79 18.74
CA GLU A 46 -15.08 4.51 19.46
C GLU A 46 -13.88 4.33 20.41
N ALA A 47 -12.71 4.86 20.04
CA ALA A 47 -11.48 4.66 20.79
C ALA A 47 -11.26 5.67 21.93
N THR A 48 -12.00 6.78 21.93
CA THR A 48 -11.97 7.81 22.99
C THR A 48 -13.13 7.67 23.98
N GLY A 49 -13.78 6.51 24.00
CA GLY A 49 -14.98 6.16 24.79
C GLY A 49 -14.82 6.29 26.31
N SER A 50 -14.78 7.53 26.78
CA SER A 50 -15.11 8.04 28.12
C SER A 50 -15.05 9.57 28.19
N VAL A 51 -14.68 10.28 27.12
CA VAL A 51 -14.77 11.75 27.04
C VAL A 51 -15.91 12.14 26.11
N SER A 52 -17.00 12.66 26.67
CA SER A 52 -18.21 13.06 25.95
C SER A 52 -17.91 13.98 24.75
N LEU A 53 -18.18 13.50 23.54
CA LEU A 53 -18.27 14.32 22.33
C LEU A 53 -19.77 14.56 22.06
N SER A 54 -20.32 15.63 22.62
CA SER A 54 -21.69 16.06 22.31
C SER A 54 -21.75 16.56 20.86
N ARG A 55 -22.47 15.82 20.00
CA ARG A 55 -22.98 16.33 18.72
C ARG A 55 -24.25 17.14 19.00
N THR A 56 -24.11 18.44 19.16
CA THR A 56 -25.21 19.41 18.98
C THR A 56 -24.60 20.76 18.62
N PRO A 57 -25.07 21.45 17.55
CA PRO A 57 -24.74 22.84 17.34
C PRO A 57 -25.53 23.66 18.37
N ALA A 58 -24.92 23.96 19.51
CA ALA A 58 -25.48 24.89 20.47
C ALA A 58 -25.13 26.31 20.00
N THR A 59 -26.15 27.04 19.55
CA THR A 59 -26.18 28.49 19.59
C THR A 59 -26.18 28.91 21.06
N ASP A 60 -25.02 29.18 21.64
CA ASP A 60 -24.83 30.26 22.61
C ASP A 60 -23.36 30.46 22.97
N GLY A 61 -22.99 31.72 23.16
CA GLY A 61 -21.61 32.19 23.21
C GLY A 61 -20.82 31.80 24.46
N SER A 62 -19.67 31.16 24.24
CA SER A 62 -18.43 31.42 24.99
C SER A 62 -17.25 30.86 24.20
N VAL A 63 -16.41 31.73 23.63
CA VAL A 63 -15.17 31.35 22.94
C VAL A 63 -14.10 30.98 23.97
N GLY A 64 -14.06 29.70 24.35
CA GLY A 64 -12.92 29.07 24.99
C GLY A 64 -12.39 27.97 24.07
N GLY A 65 -11.41 28.30 23.22
CA GLY A 65 -10.86 27.35 22.25
C GLY A 65 -10.20 26.15 22.94
N LYS A 66 -10.74 24.94 22.77
CA LYS A 66 -10.04 23.71 23.16
C LYS A 66 -8.72 23.63 22.37
N ALA A 67 -7.61 23.42 23.09
CA ALA A 67 -6.31 23.22 22.46
C ALA A 67 -6.36 22.03 21.48
N ALA A 68 -5.69 22.18 20.33
CA ALA A 68 -5.59 21.13 19.32
C ALA A 68 -4.95 19.87 19.91
N ARG A 69 -5.48 18.70 19.56
CA ARG A 69 -4.92 17.41 19.99
C ARG A 69 -3.79 16.98 19.08
N ASN A 70 -2.71 16.44 19.65
CA ASN A 70 -1.54 16.01 18.91
C ASN A 70 -1.67 14.55 18.46
N VAL A 71 -1.57 14.29 17.16
CA VAL A 71 -1.52 12.95 16.58
C VAL A 71 -0.10 12.68 16.08
N LEU A 72 0.55 11.64 16.61
CA LEU A 72 1.87 11.21 16.15
C LEU A 72 1.74 9.95 15.28
N ILE A 73 2.05 10.08 14.00
CA ILE A 73 2.09 8.98 13.04
C ILE A 73 3.53 8.49 12.89
N LEU A 74 3.76 7.23 13.23
CA LEU A 74 5.05 6.54 13.17
C LEU A 74 5.16 5.77 11.85
N MET A 75 6.19 6.08 11.06
CA MET A 75 6.46 5.43 9.78
C MET A 75 7.96 5.19 9.59
N SER A 76 8.34 4.53 8.51
CA SER A 76 9.74 4.52 8.05
C SER A 76 9.79 4.68 6.53
N ASP A 77 10.88 5.28 6.03
CA ASP A 77 11.12 5.53 4.60
C ASP A 77 11.42 4.26 3.76
N THR A 78 11.33 3.08 4.36
CA THR A 78 11.50 1.78 3.71
C THR A 78 10.43 1.56 2.61
N GLY A 79 10.82 1.68 1.33
CA GLY A 79 9.97 1.29 0.20
C GLY A 79 8.80 2.22 -0.14
N GLY A 80 8.68 3.39 0.50
CA GLY A 80 7.77 4.49 0.13
C GLY A 80 6.27 4.30 0.40
N GLY A 81 5.76 3.07 0.43
CA GLY A 81 4.33 2.78 0.65
C GLY A 81 3.80 3.19 2.04
N HIS A 82 4.63 3.04 3.08
CA HIS A 82 4.30 3.44 4.44
C HIS A 82 4.15 4.97 4.58
N ARG A 83 5.05 5.73 3.95
CA ARG A 83 4.96 7.19 3.89
C ARG A 83 3.68 7.65 3.20
N ALA A 84 3.31 7.05 2.08
CA ALA A 84 2.08 7.39 1.36
C ALA A 84 0.83 7.18 2.25
N SER A 85 0.80 6.11 3.03
CA SER A 85 -0.28 5.83 3.99
C SER A 85 -0.31 6.84 5.14
N ALA A 86 0.85 7.21 5.70
CA ALA A 86 0.94 8.23 6.74
C ALA A 86 0.48 9.62 6.26
N GLU A 87 0.90 10.01 5.06
CA GLU A 87 0.50 11.28 4.43
C GLU A 87 -1.00 11.29 4.10
N ALA A 88 -1.55 10.17 3.60
CA ALA A 88 -2.98 10.03 3.36
C ALA A 88 -3.80 10.24 4.64
N LEU A 89 -3.39 9.65 5.76
CA LEU A 89 -4.03 9.86 7.06
C LEU A 89 -3.93 11.31 7.52
N ARG A 90 -2.74 11.92 7.44
CA ARG A 90 -2.54 13.35 7.77
C ARG A 90 -3.50 14.24 6.97
N ASP A 91 -3.58 14.02 5.67
CA ASP A 91 -4.41 14.83 4.77
C ASP A 91 -5.90 14.62 5.10
N ALA A 92 -6.31 13.41 5.48
CA ALA A 92 -7.66 13.14 5.95
C ALA A 92 -7.99 13.83 7.27
N PHE A 93 -7.09 13.79 8.26
CA PHE A 93 -7.28 14.50 9.52
C PHE A 93 -7.51 16.00 9.29
N ARG A 94 -6.71 16.60 8.41
CA ARG A 94 -6.84 18.02 8.06
C ARG A 94 -8.18 18.32 7.38
N LEU A 95 -8.64 17.46 6.48
CA LEU A 95 -9.89 17.66 5.76
C LEU A 95 -11.13 17.48 6.66
N ASP A 96 -11.12 16.47 7.53
CA ASP A 96 -12.31 16.08 8.29
C ASP A 96 -12.39 16.79 9.65
N PHE A 97 -11.26 17.23 10.23
CA PHE A 97 -11.23 17.86 11.55
C PHE A 97 -10.59 19.26 11.60
N GLY A 98 -10.02 19.74 10.49
CA GLY A 98 -9.35 21.04 10.44
C GLY A 98 -8.24 21.15 11.51
N ASP A 99 -8.23 22.27 12.23
CA ASP A 99 -7.21 22.57 13.23
C ASP A 99 -7.46 21.91 14.60
N ALA A 100 -8.51 21.10 14.75
CA ALA A 100 -8.77 20.38 16.00
C ALA A 100 -7.71 19.31 16.31
N TYR A 101 -6.98 18.83 15.28
CA TYR A 101 -5.88 17.88 15.42
C TYR A 101 -4.62 18.39 14.71
N GLN A 102 -3.51 18.43 15.44
CA GLN A 102 -2.19 18.68 14.88
C GLN A 102 -1.49 17.34 14.61
N VAL A 103 -1.20 17.04 13.34
CA VAL A 103 -0.67 15.74 12.92
C VAL A 103 0.83 15.82 12.61
N PHE A 104 1.62 14.98 13.26
CA PHE A 104 3.06 14.84 13.07
C PHE A 104 3.38 13.48 12.45
N VAL A 105 3.97 13.45 11.25
CA VAL A 105 4.44 12.22 10.60
C VAL A 105 5.95 12.12 10.79
N ARG A 106 6.45 11.06 11.45
CA ARG A 106 7.86 10.94 11.84
C ARG A 106 8.43 9.56 11.56
N ASP A 107 9.70 9.55 11.14
CA ASP A 107 10.51 8.34 11.07
C ASP A 107 11.45 8.31 12.27
N LEU A 108 11.02 7.65 13.35
CA LEU A 108 11.78 7.62 14.59
C LEU A 108 13.12 6.90 14.44
N GLY A 109 13.21 5.90 13.58
CA GLY A 109 14.46 5.18 13.33
C GLY A 109 15.49 6.08 12.68
N LYS A 110 15.06 6.89 11.70
CA LYS A 110 15.90 7.86 11.00
C LYS A 110 16.27 9.09 11.82
N GLU A 111 15.32 9.65 12.56
CA GLU A 111 15.50 10.92 13.30
C GLU A 111 16.18 10.73 14.65
N TYR A 112 15.96 9.59 15.30
CA TYR A 112 16.38 9.34 16.69
C TYR A 112 17.15 8.03 16.88
N GLY A 113 17.14 7.13 15.90
CA GLY A 113 17.92 5.90 15.96
C GLY A 113 19.41 6.15 15.77
N GLY A 114 20.23 5.39 16.49
CA GLY A 114 21.65 5.24 16.14
C GLY A 114 21.83 4.24 14.98
N TRP A 115 23.06 4.07 14.50
CA TRP A 115 23.37 3.02 13.54
C TRP A 115 23.06 1.63 14.16
N PRO A 116 22.37 0.71 13.44
CA PRO A 116 21.99 0.77 12.01
C PRO A 116 20.56 1.28 11.72
N LEU A 117 19.76 1.68 12.73
CA LEU A 117 18.36 2.07 12.55
C LEU A 117 18.18 3.36 11.72
N ASN A 118 19.15 4.28 11.78
CA ASN A 118 19.11 5.53 11.02
C ASN A 118 19.33 5.38 9.52
N ASP A 119 19.85 4.24 9.05
CA ASP A 119 20.11 3.94 7.64
C ASP A 119 19.28 2.76 7.12
N MET A 120 18.12 2.51 7.74
CA MET A 120 17.21 1.43 7.34
C MET A 120 16.73 1.56 5.90
N GLU A 121 16.53 2.78 5.40
CA GLU A 121 16.11 3.01 4.01
C GLU A 121 17.13 2.47 3.01
N ARG A 122 18.42 2.79 3.20
CA ARG A 122 19.50 2.35 2.32
C ARG A 122 19.74 0.85 2.45
N SER A 123 19.73 0.34 3.68
CA SER A 123 19.87 -1.09 3.98
C SER A 123 18.74 -1.90 3.33
N TYR A 124 17.50 -1.42 3.42
CA TYR A 124 16.35 -2.01 2.74
C TYR A 124 16.53 -1.99 1.22
N LYS A 125 16.87 -0.84 0.63
CA LYS A 125 17.14 -0.69 -0.82
C LYS A 125 18.24 -1.64 -1.31
N PHE A 126 19.26 -1.89 -0.50
CA PHE A 126 20.31 -2.86 -0.80
C PHE A 126 19.79 -4.30 -0.71
N MET A 127 19.06 -4.65 0.35
CA MET A 127 18.53 -6.00 0.55
C MET A 127 17.50 -6.40 -0.50
N ILE A 128 16.60 -5.49 -0.92
CA ILE A 128 15.62 -5.79 -2.00
C ILE A 128 16.27 -5.98 -3.37
N ARG A 129 17.50 -5.47 -3.57
CA ARG A 129 18.30 -5.77 -4.77
C ARG A 129 18.98 -7.15 -4.67
N HIS A 130 19.12 -7.70 -3.46
CA HIS A 130 19.75 -8.98 -3.16
C HIS A 130 18.76 -9.94 -2.49
N VAL A 131 17.89 -10.53 -3.30
CA VAL A 131 16.73 -11.33 -2.88
C VAL A 131 17.05 -12.41 -1.83
N ARG A 132 18.21 -13.07 -1.93
CA ARG A 132 18.66 -14.08 -0.95
C ARG A 132 18.94 -13.48 0.44
N LEU A 133 19.51 -12.28 0.51
CA LEU A 133 19.77 -11.58 1.78
C LEU A 133 18.46 -11.16 2.45
N TRP A 134 17.50 -10.63 1.68
CA TRP A 134 16.18 -10.29 2.20
C TRP A 134 15.45 -11.52 2.78
N LYS A 135 15.53 -12.67 2.09
CA LYS A 135 14.95 -13.94 2.57
C LYS A 135 15.52 -14.37 3.91
N VAL A 136 16.85 -14.37 4.04
CA VAL A 136 17.53 -14.72 5.30
C VAL A 136 17.14 -13.74 6.41
N ALA A 137 17.11 -12.43 6.14
CA ALA A 137 16.73 -11.43 7.13
C ALA A 137 15.28 -11.60 7.61
N PHE A 138 14.33 -11.76 6.67
CA PHE A 138 12.91 -11.90 6.99
C PHE A 138 12.63 -13.21 7.75
N HIS A 139 13.10 -14.36 7.25
CA HIS A 139 12.85 -15.64 7.93
C HIS A 139 13.70 -15.82 9.18
N GLY A 140 14.88 -15.21 9.26
CA GLY A 140 15.70 -15.22 10.46
C GLY A 140 15.05 -14.44 11.60
N THR A 141 14.29 -13.40 11.29
CA THR A 141 13.63 -12.53 12.29
C THR A 141 12.15 -12.87 12.53
N SER A 142 11.54 -13.72 11.70
CA SER A 142 10.13 -14.12 11.84
C SER A 142 9.79 -15.01 13.05
N PRO A 143 10.64 -15.98 13.48
CA PRO A 143 10.37 -16.83 14.63
C PRO A 143 10.16 -16.00 15.90
N ARG A 144 9.06 -16.25 16.63
CA ARG A 144 8.61 -15.45 17.78
C ARG A 144 9.69 -15.23 18.84
N TRP A 145 10.55 -16.22 19.07
CA TRP A 145 11.61 -16.16 20.09
C TRP A 145 12.80 -15.30 19.62
N VAL A 146 13.26 -15.45 18.38
CA VAL A 146 14.32 -14.58 17.80
C VAL A 146 13.83 -13.14 17.74
N HIS A 147 12.60 -12.97 17.26
CA HIS A 147 11.90 -11.70 17.16
C HIS A 147 11.81 -10.98 18.51
N GLY A 148 11.32 -11.68 19.54
CA GLY A 148 11.17 -11.15 20.88
C GLY A 148 12.50 -10.76 21.51
N MET A 149 13.55 -11.56 21.35
CA MET A 149 14.88 -11.27 21.88
C MET A 149 15.52 -10.05 21.23
N TYR A 150 15.56 -10.01 19.89
CA TYR A 150 16.18 -8.91 19.13
C TYR A 150 15.44 -7.58 19.35
N LEU A 151 14.10 -7.58 19.28
CA LEU A 151 13.34 -6.35 19.51
C LEU A 151 13.41 -5.88 20.97
N THR A 152 13.53 -6.79 21.94
CA THR A 152 13.74 -6.39 23.35
C THR A 152 15.11 -5.75 23.53
N ALA A 153 16.16 -6.29 22.90
CA ALA A 153 17.49 -5.70 22.92
C ALA A 153 17.50 -4.31 22.25
N LEU A 154 16.86 -4.16 21.08
CA LEU A 154 16.70 -2.86 20.43
C LEU A 154 15.86 -1.89 21.26
N ALA A 155 14.76 -2.36 21.85
CA ALA A 155 13.93 -1.54 22.72
C ALA A 155 14.76 -1.01 23.88
N TYR A 156 15.59 -1.85 24.51
CA TYR A 156 16.47 -1.44 25.59
C TYR A 156 17.54 -0.44 25.14
N LEU A 157 18.17 -0.67 23.99
CA LEU A 157 19.26 0.18 23.48
C LEU A 157 18.79 1.56 23.00
N TYR A 158 17.60 1.65 22.41
CA TYR A 158 17.07 2.88 21.81
C TYR A 158 15.86 3.45 22.56
N ALA A 159 15.55 2.91 23.74
CA ALA A 159 14.44 3.32 24.58
C ALA A 159 14.42 4.83 24.78
N ASN A 160 15.54 5.39 25.24
CA ASN A 160 15.61 6.77 25.70
C ASN A 160 15.48 7.77 24.55
N GLU A 161 16.09 7.45 23.41
CA GLU A 161 16.04 8.25 22.19
C GLU A 161 14.64 8.21 21.58
N VAL A 162 14.01 7.03 21.53
CA VAL A 162 12.62 6.87 21.07
C VAL A 162 11.64 7.55 22.02
N VAL A 163 11.84 7.47 23.34
CA VAL A 163 11.07 8.21 24.35
C VAL A 163 11.20 9.71 24.11
N ALA A 164 12.42 10.24 23.98
CA ALA A 164 12.65 11.66 23.75
C ALA A 164 12.00 12.13 22.43
N GLY A 165 12.12 11.33 21.37
CA GLY A 165 11.50 11.58 20.08
C GLY A 165 9.97 11.59 20.16
N MET A 166 9.36 10.62 20.83
CA MET A 166 7.90 10.55 21.00
C MET A 166 7.38 11.68 21.89
N MET A 167 8.01 11.92 23.04
CA MET A 167 7.53 12.88 24.05
C MET A 167 7.70 14.34 23.63
N LYS A 168 8.62 14.64 22.70
CA LYS A 168 8.75 15.96 22.07
C LYS A 168 7.41 16.46 21.49
N TYR A 169 6.60 15.56 20.96
CA TYR A 169 5.33 15.89 20.31
C TYR A 169 4.12 15.85 21.25
N LYS A 170 4.30 15.45 22.52
CA LYS A 170 3.22 15.31 23.51
C LYS A 170 1.94 14.69 22.90
N PRO A 171 2.02 13.47 22.34
CA PRO A 171 0.92 12.91 21.56
C PRO A 171 -0.28 12.55 22.43
N ASP A 172 -1.46 12.97 22.01
CA ASP A 172 -2.74 12.50 22.54
C ASP A 172 -3.18 11.19 21.86
N VAL A 173 -2.67 10.93 20.65
CA VAL A 173 -2.94 9.72 19.87
C VAL A 173 -1.67 9.30 19.13
N ILE A 174 -1.40 7.99 19.09
CA ILE A 174 -0.30 7.43 18.28
C ILE A 174 -0.86 6.48 17.23
N ILE A 175 -0.38 6.61 15.99
CA ILE A 175 -0.73 5.73 14.87
C ILE A 175 0.56 5.15 14.27
N SER A 176 0.67 3.83 14.22
CA SER A 176 1.76 3.15 13.54
C SER A 176 1.31 2.66 12.15
N VAL A 177 2.07 3.04 11.12
CA VAL A 177 1.87 2.57 9.73
C VAL A 177 3.05 1.75 9.21
N HIS A 178 3.89 1.23 10.11
CA HIS A 178 5.07 0.45 9.76
C HIS A 178 5.21 -0.78 10.66
N PRO A 179 5.65 -1.95 10.14
CA PRO A 179 5.73 -3.20 10.90
C PRO A 179 6.71 -3.17 12.07
N LEU A 180 7.71 -2.29 12.09
CA LEU A 180 8.69 -2.21 13.19
C LEU A 180 8.32 -1.18 14.26
N MET A 181 7.19 -0.48 14.11
CA MET A 181 6.79 0.64 14.96
C MET A 181 5.69 0.26 15.95
N GLN A 182 5.64 -0.99 16.42
CA GLN A 182 4.67 -1.48 17.40
C GLN A 182 5.34 -1.70 18.76
N HIS A 183 6.30 -2.61 18.81
CA HIS A 183 6.84 -3.16 20.05
C HIS A 183 7.60 -2.10 20.88
N ILE A 184 8.53 -1.36 20.27
CA ILE A 184 9.32 -0.35 20.98
C ILE A 184 8.43 0.79 21.50
N PRO A 185 7.57 1.44 20.68
CA PRO A 185 6.68 2.49 21.17
C PRO A 185 5.70 2.02 22.26
N LEU A 186 5.14 0.82 22.13
CA LEU A 186 4.22 0.26 23.14
C LEU A 186 4.93 -0.09 24.45
N TRP A 187 6.15 -0.60 24.37
CA TRP A 187 7.00 -0.81 25.54
C TRP A 187 7.26 0.51 26.25
N VAL A 188 7.68 1.55 25.52
CA VAL A 188 7.88 2.91 26.07
C VAL A 188 6.62 3.45 26.77
N LEU A 189 5.45 3.34 26.13
CA LEU A 189 4.18 3.78 26.73
C LEU A 189 3.85 3.02 28.02
N LYS A 190 4.15 1.72 28.07
CA LYS A 190 3.93 0.89 29.26
C LYS A 190 4.84 1.31 30.40
N TRP A 191 6.14 1.48 30.15
CA TRP A 191 7.13 1.86 31.17
C TRP A 191 6.90 3.27 31.73
N GLN A 192 6.44 4.20 30.89
CA GLN A 192 6.09 5.56 31.31
C GLN A 192 4.68 5.68 31.93
N SER A 193 3.94 4.57 32.08
CA SER A 193 2.54 4.56 32.55
C SER A 193 1.60 5.45 31.71
N LEU A 194 1.91 5.61 30.43
CA LEU A 194 1.15 6.41 29.45
C LEU A 194 0.19 5.56 28.61
N GLN A 195 0.38 4.24 28.57
CA GLN A 195 -0.47 3.32 27.82
C GLN A 195 -2.00 3.49 28.05
N PRO A 196 -2.51 3.71 29.29
CA PRO A 196 -3.94 3.93 29.48
C PRO A 196 -4.41 5.34 29.07
N LYS A 197 -3.50 6.29 28.85
CA LYS A 197 -3.80 7.70 28.54
C LYS A 197 -3.70 8.01 27.05
N VAL A 198 -2.78 7.34 26.35
CA VAL A 198 -2.48 7.60 24.94
C VAL A 198 -2.89 6.37 24.12
N PRO A 199 -4.05 6.40 23.43
CA PRO A 199 -4.46 5.30 22.55
C PRO A 199 -3.44 5.08 21.44
N PHE A 200 -3.15 3.81 21.17
CA PHE A 200 -2.18 3.38 20.19
C PHE A 200 -2.86 2.56 19.09
N PHE A 201 -2.82 3.06 17.87
CA PHE A 201 -3.42 2.42 16.70
C PHE A 201 -2.37 1.84 15.78
N THR A 202 -2.68 0.71 15.16
CA THR A 202 -1.91 0.17 14.04
C THR A 202 -2.75 0.20 12.79
N VAL A 203 -2.20 0.71 11.69
CA VAL A 203 -2.80 0.63 10.36
C VAL A 203 -1.89 -0.21 9.49
N ILE A 204 -2.32 -1.43 9.18
CA ILE A 204 -1.54 -2.38 8.41
C ILE A 204 -1.53 -1.96 6.95
N THR A 205 -0.33 -1.85 6.37
CA THR A 205 -0.14 -1.47 4.97
C THR A 205 0.15 -2.66 4.04
N ASP A 206 0.27 -3.86 4.61
CA ASP A 206 0.49 -5.11 3.86
C ASP A 206 -0.88 -5.72 3.48
N LEU A 207 -1.12 -5.95 2.19
CA LEU A 207 -2.46 -6.33 1.69
C LEU A 207 -2.87 -7.78 2.00
N ASN A 208 -1.91 -8.70 2.20
CA ASN A 208 -2.22 -10.11 2.51
C ASN A 208 -1.21 -10.74 3.47
N THR A 209 0.02 -11.00 3.03
CA THR A 209 1.04 -11.65 3.88
C THR A 209 1.73 -10.64 4.78
N CYS A 210 1.14 -10.40 5.95
CA CYS A 210 1.70 -9.48 6.94
C CYS A 210 2.83 -10.13 7.75
N HIS A 211 3.92 -9.37 7.96
CA HIS A 211 4.93 -9.75 8.93
C HIS A 211 4.31 -9.84 10.35
N PRO A 212 4.70 -10.82 11.20
CA PRO A 212 4.15 -10.96 12.55
C PRO A 212 4.22 -9.70 13.43
N THR A 213 5.19 -8.83 13.17
CA THR A 213 5.42 -7.63 13.96
C THR A 213 4.28 -6.61 13.94
N TRP A 214 3.41 -6.65 12.93
CA TRP A 214 2.22 -5.81 12.87
C TRP A 214 1.25 -6.06 14.02
N PHE A 215 1.25 -7.27 14.57
CA PHE A 215 0.26 -7.71 15.55
C PHE A 215 0.83 -7.62 16.96
N HIS A 216 0.22 -6.78 17.81
CA HIS A 216 0.64 -6.62 19.19
C HIS A 216 -0.59 -6.40 20.10
N HIS A 217 -0.71 -7.15 21.21
CA HIS A 217 -1.88 -7.10 22.08
C HIS A 217 -2.08 -5.77 22.80
N GLY A 218 -1.00 -5.00 22.99
CA GLY A 218 -1.04 -3.70 23.66
C GLY A 218 -1.67 -2.55 22.85
N VAL A 219 -2.10 -2.78 21.61
CA VAL A 219 -2.74 -1.76 20.77
C VAL A 219 -4.19 -1.52 21.17
N THR A 220 -4.69 -0.30 21.01
CA THR A 220 -6.11 0.03 21.19
C THR A 220 -6.95 -0.53 20.04
N ARG A 221 -6.50 -0.33 18.79
CA ARG A 221 -7.09 -0.94 17.59
C ARG A 221 -6.03 -1.27 16.55
N CYS A 222 -6.33 -2.27 15.73
CA CYS A 222 -5.60 -2.69 14.54
C CYS A 222 -6.52 -2.61 13.33
N TYR A 223 -6.23 -1.67 12.43
CA TYR A 223 -6.94 -1.48 11.16
C TYR A 223 -6.29 -2.31 10.08
N CYS A 224 -7.06 -3.26 9.56
CA CYS A 224 -6.67 -4.22 8.54
C CYS A 224 -7.15 -3.77 7.15
N PRO A 225 -6.35 -3.97 6.10
CA PRO A 225 -6.75 -3.63 4.73
C PRO A 225 -7.72 -4.65 4.11
N SER A 226 -7.83 -5.85 4.68
CA SER A 226 -8.67 -6.92 4.15
C SER A 226 -9.16 -7.87 5.25
N ALA A 227 -10.13 -8.72 4.92
CA ALA A 227 -10.67 -9.73 5.83
C ALA A 227 -9.63 -10.83 6.13
N GLU A 228 -8.77 -11.15 5.17
CA GLU A 228 -7.68 -12.12 5.31
C GLU A 228 -6.67 -11.66 6.36
N VAL A 229 -6.30 -10.37 6.34
CA VAL A 229 -5.41 -9.78 7.34
C VAL A 229 -6.07 -9.75 8.72
N ALA A 230 -7.36 -9.46 8.80
CA ALA A 230 -8.10 -9.53 10.06
C ALA A 230 -8.16 -10.94 10.64
N LYS A 231 -8.38 -11.97 9.80
CA LYS A 231 -8.31 -13.37 10.22
C LYS A 231 -6.92 -13.71 10.76
N ARG A 232 -5.86 -13.23 10.10
CA ARG A 232 -4.48 -13.41 10.58
C ARG A 232 -4.24 -12.69 11.91
N ALA A 233 -4.79 -11.49 12.10
CA ALA A 233 -4.71 -10.78 13.38
C ALA A 233 -5.35 -11.58 14.54
N LEU A 234 -6.52 -12.19 14.29
CA LEU A 234 -7.18 -13.10 15.26
C LEU A 234 -6.30 -14.31 15.60
N THR A 235 -5.74 -14.98 14.59
CA THR A 235 -4.83 -16.13 14.82
C THR A 235 -3.55 -15.72 15.57
N ARG A 236 -3.15 -14.44 15.51
CA ARG A 236 -2.03 -13.89 16.27
C ARG A 236 -2.42 -13.37 17.65
N GLY A 237 -3.69 -13.56 18.02
CA GLY A 237 -4.22 -13.36 19.37
C GLY A 237 -4.68 -11.94 19.68
N LEU A 238 -4.92 -11.10 18.67
CA LEU A 238 -5.65 -9.86 18.89
C LEU A 238 -7.10 -10.17 19.21
N ASP A 239 -7.68 -9.44 20.17
CA ASP A 239 -9.09 -9.57 20.51
C ASP A 239 -9.97 -9.05 19.35
N PRO A 240 -11.14 -9.65 19.07
CA PRO A 240 -12.05 -9.17 18.05
C PRO A 240 -12.41 -7.68 18.18
N SER A 241 -12.51 -7.16 19.41
CA SER A 241 -12.78 -5.75 19.67
C SER A 241 -11.63 -4.85 19.20
N GLN A 242 -10.39 -5.34 19.14
CA GLN A 242 -9.24 -4.58 18.65
C GLN A 242 -9.21 -4.47 17.12
N ILE A 243 -9.90 -5.35 16.38
CA ILE A 243 -9.73 -5.48 14.94
C ILE A 243 -10.81 -4.71 14.18
N ARG A 244 -10.42 -3.97 13.14
CA ARG A 244 -11.34 -3.29 12.20
C ARG A 244 -10.85 -3.49 10.78
N VAL A 245 -11.76 -3.64 9.82
CA VAL A 245 -11.43 -3.79 8.39
C VAL A 245 -11.99 -2.60 7.62
N TYR A 246 -11.13 -1.65 7.27
CA TYR A 246 -11.51 -0.41 6.56
C TYR A 246 -10.77 -0.20 5.24
N GLY A 247 -9.91 -1.15 4.85
CA GLY A 247 -9.08 -1.00 3.66
C GLY A 247 -7.77 -0.24 3.94
N LEU A 248 -6.95 -0.14 2.90
CA LEU A 248 -5.72 0.63 2.94
C LEU A 248 -6.04 2.14 2.88
N PRO A 249 -5.41 3.00 3.70
CA PRO A 249 -5.62 4.44 3.62
C PRO A 249 -5.01 4.99 2.32
N ILE A 250 -5.88 5.46 1.43
CA ILE A 250 -5.50 6.18 0.20
C ILE A 250 -5.73 7.67 0.40
N ARG A 251 -4.97 8.52 -0.30
CA ARG A 251 -5.11 9.98 -0.14
C ARG A 251 -6.54 10.44 -0.48
N PRO A 252 -7.16 11.32 0.31
CA PRO A 252 -8.51 11.79 0.04
C PRO A 252 -8.67 12.48 -1.31
N SER A 253 -7.64 13.22 -1.77
CA SER A 253 -7.64 13.85 -3.09
C SER A 253 -7.78 12.84 -4.23
N PHE A 254 -7.27 11.63 -4.06
CA PHE A 254 -7.45 10.55 -5.02
C PHE A 254 -8.84 9.95 -4.93
N CYS A 255 -9.34 9.66 -3.72
CA CYS A 255 -10.65 9.02 -3.54
C CYS A 255 -11.81 9.93 -3.94
N ARG A 256 -11.71 11.24 -3.65
CA ARG A 256 -12.76 12.25 -3.90
C ARG A 256 -12.68 12.88 -5.29
N ALA A 257 -11.68 12.53 -6.10
CA ALA A 257 -11.52 13.12 -7.43
C ALA A 257 -12.59 12.61 -8.40
N VAL A 258 -13.45 13.55 -8.83
CA VAL A 258 -14.41 13.40 -9.93
C VAL A 258 -13.65 13.60 -11.23
N LEU A 259 -13.67 12.58 -12.10
CA LEU A 259 -12.87 12.54 -13.31
C LEU A 259 -13.74 12.18 -14.50
N ASP A 260 -13.55 12.90 -15.60
CA ASP A 260 -14.04 12.53 -16.91
C ASP A 260 -12.86 12.04 -17.77
N LYS A 261 -12.97 10.85 -18.35
CA LYS A 261 -11.85 10.21 -19.08
C LYS A 261 -11.48 11.00 -20.33
N ASP A 262 -12.45 11.55 -21.05
CA ASP A 262 -12.22 12.24 -22.31
C ASP A 262 -11.59 13.61 -22.08
N GLU A 263 -12.07 14.34 -21.06
CA GLU A 263 -11.45 15.59 -20.61
C GLU A 263 -10.01 15.38 -20.14
N LEU A 264 -9.75 14.31 -19.37
CA LEU A 264 -8.40 13.99 -18.92
C LEU A 264 -7.47 13.63 -20.07
N ARG A 265 -7.94 12.85 -21.06
CA ARG A 265 -7.12 12.54 -22.24
C ARG A 265 -6.74 13.80 -22.99
N LYS A 266 -7.67 14.74 -23.15
CA LYS A 266 -7.40 16.06 -23.74
C LYS A 266 -6.39 16.86 -22.90
N GLU A 267 -6.58 16.94 -21.59
CA GLU A 267 -5.70 17.66 -20.66
C GLU A 267 -4.26 17.12 -20.70
N LEU A 268 -4.11 15.79 -20.69
CA LEU A 268 -2.82 15.11 -20.59
C LEU A 268 -2.12 14.93 -21.96
N GLY A 269 -2.80 15.29 -23.04
CA GLY A 269 -2.32 15.13 -24.41
C GLY A 269 -2.24 13.66 -24.84
N LEU A 270 -3.20 12.85 -24.41
CA LEU A 270 -3.42 11.48 -24.88
C LEU A 270 -4.36 11.47 -26.07
N HIS A 271 -4.27 10.43 -26.90
CA HIS A 271 -5.18 10.27 -28.02
C HIS A 271 -6.60 9.99 -27.50
N PRO A 272 -7.66 10.67 -28.00
CA PRO A 272 -9.00 10.55 -27.45
C PRO A 272 -9.58 9.13 -27.60
N GLU A 273 -9.41 8.53 -28.78
CA GLU A 273 -10.07 7.26 -29.12
C GLU A 273 -9.21 5.99 -28.88
N LEU A 274 -7.90 6.12 -28.62
CA LEU A 274 -7.05 4.94 -28.46
C LEU A 274 -7.10 4.44 -27.02
N PRO A 275 -7.23 3.12 -26.80
CA PRO A 275 -7.13 2.57 -25.46
C PRO A 275 -5.72 2.76 -24.91
N ALA A 276 -5.62 3.09 -23.62
CA ALA A 276 -4.39 3.50 -22.97
C ALA A 276 -3.98 2.54 -21.84
N VAL A 277 -2.72 2.08 -21.87
CA VAL A 277 -2.12 1.26 -20.82
C VAL A 277 -1.21 2.10 -19.95
N LEU A 278 -1.45 2.11 -18.64
CA LEU A 278 -0.53 2.71 -17.66
C LEU A 278 0.52 1.68 -17.23
N LEU A 279 1.79 1.89 -17.54
CA LEU A 279 2.89 1.04 -17.13
C LEU A 279 3.72 1.73 -16.04
N MET A 280 3.90 1.09 -14.88
CA MET A 280 4.71 1.67 -13.80
C MET A 280 5.44 0.64 -12.93
N GLY A 281 6.70 0.94 -12.59
CA GLY A 281 7.56 0.14 -11.71
C GLY A 281 7.59 0.58 -10.25
N GLY A 282 6.54 1.24 -9.76
CA GLY A 282 6.50 1.91 -8.46
C GLY A 282 7.33 3.20 -8.40
N GLY A 283 7.45 3.81 -7.21
CA GLY A 283 8.09 5.12 -7.04
C GLY A 283 9.58 5.19 -7.45
N GLU A 284 10.26 4.05 -7.48
CA GLU A 284 11.68 3.92 -7.87
C GLU A 284 11.88 3.40 -9.31
N GLY A 285 10.80 3.13 -10.07
CA GLY A 285 10.90 2.66 -11.46
C GLY A 285 11.65 1.32 -11.60
N MET A 286 11.30 0.35 -10.76
CA MET A 286 11.96 -0.96 -10.67
C MET A 286 11.25 -2.03 -11.52
N GLY A 287 11.99 -3.05 -11.94
CA GLY A 287 11.48 -4.16 -12.74
C GLY A 287 11.74 -3.97 -14.25
N PRO A 288 11.28 -4.90 -15.09
CA PRO A 288 11.55 -4.90 -16.53
C PRO A 288 10.66 -3.89 -17.28
N VAL A 289 10.60 -2.64 -16.78
CA VAL A 289 9.73 -1.59 -17.32
C VAL A 289 10.12 -1.24 -18.75
N GLU A 290 11.41 -1.24 -19.07
CA GLU A 290 11.89 -0.94 -20.41
C GLU A 290 11.46 -2.01 -21.43
N GLU A 291 11.70 -3.27 -21.08
CA GLU A 291 11.34 -4.44 -21.90
C GLU A 291 9.82 -4.51 -22.11
N THR A 292 9.06 -4.26 -21.04
CA THR A 292 7.60 -4.25 -21.09
C THR A 292 7.08 -3.09 -21.95
N ALA A 293 7.67 -1.90 -21.85
CA ALA A 293 7.29 -0.76 -22.68
C ALA A 293 7.56 -1.06 -24.16
N LYS A 294 8.73 -1.64 -24.49
CA LYS A 294 9.08 -2.06 -25.85
C LYS A 294 8.10 -3.09 -26.41
N ALA A 295 7.77 -4.11 -25.61
CA ALA A 295 6.80 -5.12 -25.99
C ALA A 295 5.40 -4.53 -26.25
N LEU A 296 4.91 -3.65 -25.38
CA LEU A 296 3.64 -2.95 -25.59
C LEU A 296 3.67 -2.08 -26.86
N GLY A 297 4.78 -1.39 -27.12
CA GLY A 297 4.94 -0.58 -28.32
C GLY A 297 4.85 -1.39 -29.61
N HIS A 298 5.28 -2.66 -29.58
CA HIS A 298 5.13 -3.61 -30.68
C HIS A 298 3.69 -4.14 -30.78
N GLU A 299 3.15 -4.67 -29.68
CA GLU A 299 1.84 -5.34 -29.65
C GLU A 299 0.66 -4.40 -29.90
N LEU A 300 0.78 -3.13 -29.51
CA LEU A 300 -0.26 -2.12 -29.73
C LEU A 300 -0.19 -1.47 -31.10
N TYR A 301 0.65 -1.96 -32.02
CA TYR A 301 0.69 -1.51 -33.41
C TYR A 301 -0.02 -2.51 -34.33
N ASP A 302 -1.07 -2.08 -35.03
CA ASP A 302 -1.73 -2.93 -36.04
C ASP A 302 -0.89 -2.93 -37.32
N HIS A 303 -0.05 -3.96 -37.49
CA HIS A 303 0.78 -4.14 -38.68
C HIS A 303 0.00 -4.30 -39.98
N ARG A 304 -1.24 -4.82 -39.93
CA ARG A 304 -2.07 -5.00 -41.13
C ARG A 304 -2.64 -3.66 -41.60
N ARG A 305 -3.10 -2.84 -40.65
CA ARG A 305 -3.68 -1.52 -40.93
C ARG A 305 -2.64 -0.39 -40.92
N ARG A 306 -1.38 -0.70 -40.58
CA ARG A 306 -0.25 0.24 -40.45
C ARG A 306 -0.58 1.44 -39.55
N ARG A 307 -1.30 1.22 -38.45
CA ARG A 307 -1.73 2.28 -37.52
C ARG A 307 -1.67 1.84 -36.06
N PRO A 308 -1.59 2.77 -35.10
CA PRO A 308 -1.73 2.44 -33.69
C PRO A 308 -3.08 1.81 -33.38
N ALA A 309 -3.08 0.77 -32.55
CA ALA A 309 -4.25 0.13 -31.96
C ALA A 309 -4.42 0.48 -30.47
N GLY A 310 -3.40 1.08 -29.84
CA GLY A 310 -3.43 1.59 -28.47
C GLY A 310 -2.32 2.61 -28.22
N GLN A 311 -2.25 3.10 -26.99
CA GLN A 311 -1.22 4.03 -26.51
C GLN A 311 -0.70 3.61 -25.13
N VAL A 312 0.50 4.07 -24.77
CA VAL A 312 1.17 3.70 -23.51
C VAL A 312 1.53 4.94 -22.72
N VAL A 313 1.21 4.95 -21.43
CA VAL A 313 1.72 5.91 -20.46
C VAL A 313 2.72 5.18 -19.58
N VAL A 314 3.98 5.59 -19.56
CA VAL A 314 5.02 5.00 -18.70
C VAL A 314 5.40 5.98 -17.60
N VAL A 315 5.23 5.56 -16.35
CA VAL A 315 5.66 6.34 -15.17
C VAL A 315 6.92 5.71 -14.59
N CYS A 316 8.06 6.37 -14.82
CA CYS A 316 9.38 5.89 -14.39
C CYS A 316 9.69 6.20 -12.92
N GLY A 317 8.84 6.96 -12.22
CA GLY A 317 9.10 7.38 -10.85
C GLY A 317 10.39 8.20 -10.76
N ARG A 318 11.25 7.89 -9.79
CA ARG A 318 12.55 8.55 -9.62
C ARG A 318 13.67 8.01 -10.53
N ASN A 319 13.39 7.00 -11.36
CA ASN A 319 14.38 6.41 -12.25
C ASN A 319 14.61 7.28 -13.50
N GLN A 320 15.48 8.28 -13.36
CA GLN A 320 15.79 9.21 -14.46
C GLN A 320 16.52 8.52 -15.61
N ALA A 321 17.34 7.50 -15.34
CA ALA A 321 18.03 6.74 -16.40
C ALA A 321 17.01 6.03 -17.31
N LEU A 322 16.06 5.29 -16.71
CA LEU A 322 14.96 4.64 -17.44
C LEU A 322 14.13 5.65 -18.23
N ARG A 323 13.81 6.80 -17.63
CA ARG A 323 13.07 7.88 -18.30
C ARG A 323 13.81 8.36 -19.55
N SER A 324 15.10 8.69 -19.43
CA SER A 324 15.91 9.15 -20.56
C SER A 324 16.00 8.11 -21.67
N THR A 325 16.21 6.82 -21.31
CA THR A 325 16.25 5.73 -22.28
C THR A 325 14.94 5.64 -23.06
N LEU A 326 13.79 5.59 -22.39
CA LEU A 326 12.49 5.47 -23.04
C LEU A 326 12.12 6.69 -23.89
N GLN A 327 12.57 7.88 -23.50
CA GLN A 327 12.38 9.12 -24.26
C GLN A 327 13.22 9.17 -25.55
N SER A 328 14.38 8.51 -25.57
CA SER A 328 15.22 8.43 -26.78
C SER A 328 14.71 7.43 -27.83
N LEU A 329 13.78 6.55 -27.47
CA LEU A 329 13.26 5.53 -28.38
C LEU A 329 12.24 6.15 -29.34
N THR A 330 12.27 5.68 -30.59
CA THR A 330 11.22 5.99 -31.57
C THR A 330 10.11 4.95 -31.48
N TRP A 331 8.89 5.40 -31.28
CA TRP A 331 7.72 4.55 -31.07
C TRP A 331 6.79 4.56 -32.28
N LYS A 332 6.25 3.39 -32.65
CA LYS A 332 5.22 3.26 -33.69
C LYS A 332 3.80 3.56 -33.20
N VAL A 333 3.64 3.67 -31.88
CA VAL A 333 2.40 4.02 -31.19
C VAL A 333 2.64 5.25 -30.31
N PRO A 334 1.60 6.00 -29.92
CA PRO A 334 1.77 7.08 -28.96
C PRO A 334 2.26 6.55 -27.62
N VAL A 335 3.41 7.06 -27.16
CA VAL A 335 3.98 6.75 -25.84
C VAL A 335 4.28 8.03 -25.07
N LYS A 336 3.70 8.16 -23.89
CA LYS A 336 3.96 9.26 -22.96
C LYS A 336 4.89 8.77 -21.85
N VAL A 337 6.11 9.29 -21.80
CA VAL A 337 7.10 8.91 -20.78
C VAL A 337 7.19 10.00 -19.71
N MET A 338 6.87 9.63 -18.47
CA MET A 338 6.79 10.50 -17.30
C MET A 338 7.85 10.11 -16.26
N GLY A 339 8.25 11.09 -15.44
CA GLY A 339 9.09 10.86 -14.26
C GLY A 339 8.27 10.50 -13.02
N PHE A 340 8.57 11.16 -11.90
CA PHE A 340 7.76 11.05 -10.68
C PHE A 340 6.50 11.91 -10.80
N GLU A 341 5.34 11.32 -10.53
CA GLU A 341 4.03 11.96 -10.68
C GLU A 341 3.30 12.02 -9.34
N LYS A 342 2.65 13.16 -9.08
CA LYS A 342 1.88 13.43 -7.85
C LYS A 342 0.37 13.27 -8.07
N GLN A 343 -0.12 13.54 -9.28
CA GLN A 343 -1.55 13.49 -9.63
C GLN A 343 -1.92 12.15 -10.28
N MET A 344 -1.61 11.03 -9.61
CA MET A 344 -1.85 9.69 -10.16
C MET A 344 -3.32 9.42 -10.46
N GLU A 345 -4.26 10.11 -9.78
CA GLU A 345 -5.69 10.04 -10.06
C GLU A 345 -6.01 10.36 -11.51
N LYS A 346 -5.36 11.38 -12.09
CA LYS A 346 -5.59 11.79 -13.48
C LYS A 346 -5.10 10.72 -14.45
N TRP A 347 -3.88 10.24 -14.25
CA TRP A 347 -3.26 9.26 -15.13
C TRP A 347 -3.95 7.89 -15.07
N MET A 348 -4.37 7.45 -13.88
CA MET A 348 -5.18 6.24 -13.75
C MET A 348 -6.57 6.46 -14.37
N GLY A 349 -7.21 7.61 -14.14
CA GLY A 349 -8.52 7.94 -14.74
C GLY A 349 -8.52 8.02 -16.27
N SER A 350 -7.39 8.40 -16.88
CA SER A 350 -7.25 8.50 -18.34
C SER A 350 -6.95 7.17 -19.04
N CYS A 351 -6.59 6.13 -18.29
CA CYS A 351 -6.19 4.82 -18.80
C CYS A 351 -7.31 3.77 -18.74
N ASP A 352 -7.10 2.64 -19.40
CA ASP A 352 -8.05 1.53 -19.48
C ASP A 352 -7.56 0.28 -18.75
N CYS A 353 -6.26 0.15 -18.51
CA CYS A 353 -5.68 -0.82 -17.61
C CYS A 353 -4.34 -0.33 -17.06
N ILE A 354 -3.83 -1.00 -16.03
CA ILE A 354 -2.53 -0.73 -15.43
C ILE A 354 -1.68 -1.99 -15.41
N ILE A 355 -0.43 -1.87 -15.85
CA ILE A 355 0.63 -2.84 -15.62
C ILE A 355 1.51 -2.30 -14.51
N THR A 356 1.60 -3.04 -13.40
CA THR A 356 2.46 -2.63 -12.29
C THR A 356 3.21 -3.80 -11.68
N LYS A 357 4.30 -3.46 -10.97
CA LYS A 357 5.17 -4.43 -10.31
C LYS A 357 4.46 -5.18 -9.20
N VAL A 358 4.77 -6.47 -9.10
CA VAL A 358 4.71 -7.21 -7.84
C VAL A 358 6.09 -7.77 -7.52
N TYR A 359 6.54 -7.67 -6.27
CA TYR A 359 7.66 -8.49 -5.84
C TYR A 359 7.17 -9.92 -5.67
N VAL A 360 7.52 -10.81 -6.60
CA VAL A 360 7.36 -12.26 -6.43
C VAL A 360 8.72 -12.84 -6.04
N MET A 361 8.79 -13.50 -4.89
CA MET A 361 10.05 -14.09 -4.41
C MET A 361 10.33 -15.44 -5.14
N PRO A 362 11.51 -15.65 -5.74
CA PRO A 362 11.92 -16.91 -6.35
C PRO A 362 11.70 -18.14 -5.45
N TYR A 363 10.92 -19.10 -5.96
CA TYR A 363 10.76 -20.43 -5.39
C TYR A 363 11.87 -21.37 -5.90
N ASP A 364 12.36 -22.25 -5.02
CA ASP A 364 13.15 -23.42 -5.37
C ASP A 364 12.35 -24.65 -4.95
N SER A 365 11.99 -25.49 -5.93
CA SER A 365 11.11 -26.65 -5.76
C SER A 365 11.75 -27.85 -5.07
N SER A 366 13.04 -27.77 -4.71
CA SER A 366 13.78 -28.87 -4.09
C SER A 366 13.52 -29.09 -2.58
N LEU A 367 12.72 -28.24 -1.92
CA LEU A 367 12.52 -28.26 -0.46
C LEU A 367 11.17 -28.87 0.01
N LEU A 368 10.52 -29.68 -0.82
CA LEU A 368 9.14 -30.18 -0.62
C LEU A 368 8.97 -31.38 0.33
N GLU A 369 9.98 -31.78 1.09
CA GLU A 369 9.88 -32.96 1.98
C GLU A 369 9.52 -32.67 3.44
N LEU A 370 8.99 -31.49 3.78
CA LEU A 370 8.59 -31.17 5.17
C LEU A 370 7.11 -30.77 5.29
N GLU A 371 6.50 -31.34 6.34
CA GLU A 371 5.07 -31.52 6.60
C GLU A 371 4.15 -30.30 6.42
N SER A 372 2.89 -30.64 6.15
CA SER A 372 1.77 -29.87 5.57
C SER A 372 1.29 -28.60 6.30
N ASP A 373 1.86 -28.22 7.43
CA ASP A 373 1.45 -27.03 8.20
C ASP A 373 2.33 -25.80 7.95
N LEU A 374 3.51 -25.99 7.34
CA LEU A 374 4.45 -24.91 7.00
C LEU A 374 4.25 -24.34 5.58
N THR A 375 3.54 -25.07 4.70
CA THR A 375 3.30 -24.69 3.30
C THR A 375 2.55 -23.37 3.17
N ASP A 376 1.58 -23.07 4.05
CA ASP A 376 0.84 -21.78 4.06
C ASP A 376 1.70 -20.58 4.49
N ALA A 377 2.80 -20.82 5.21
CA ALA A 377 3.79 -19.80 5.53
C ALA A 377 4.82 -19.60 4.40
N PHE A 378 4.96 -20.59 3.51
CA PHE A 378 5.94 -20.63 2.42
C PHE A 378 5.39 -20.18 1.05
N LEU A 379 4.07 -20.23 0.84
CA LEU A 379 3.45 -20.13 -0.49
C LEU A 379 3.07 -18.71 -0.98
N GLY A 380 3.36 -17.63 -0.26
CA GLY A 380 2.83 -16.32 -0.64
C GLY A 380 3.64 -15.14 -0.18
N HIS A 381 4.67 -14.76 -0.92
CA HIS A 381 5.36 -13.50 -0.70
C HIS A 381 5.25 -12.62 -1.95
N LEU A 382 4.08 -11.98 -2.07
CA LEU A 382 3.83 -10.90 -3.02
C LEU A 382 3.79 -9.57 -2.29
N GLN A 383 4.77 -8.71 -2.52
CA GLN A 383 4.73 -7.30 -2.08
C GLN A 383 4.61 -6.44 -3.34
N ALA A 384 3.40 -6.26 -3.85
CA ALA A 384 3.15 -5.16 -4.79
C ALA A 384 3.19 -3.85 -4.01
N GLY A 385 3.40 -2.71 -4.68
CA GLY A 385 3.17 -1.41 -4.04
C GLY A 385 1.72 -1.34 -3.58
N PRO A 386 1.41 -1.48 -2.27
CA PRO A 386 0.04 -1.74 -1.82
C PRO A 386 -0.88 -0.56 -2.14
N GLY A 387 -0.33 0.66 -2.12
CA GLY A 387 -1.02 1.88 -2.53
C GLY A 387 -1.47 1.86 -3.98
N THR A 388 -0.61 1.44 -4.92
CA THR A 388 -0.93 1.41 -6.36
C THR A 388 -2.04 0.42 -6.69
N ILE A 389 -2.07 -0.75 -6.03
CA ILE A 389 -3.18 -1.71 -6.19
C ILE A 389 -4.47 -1.08 -5.71
N ALA A 390 -4.49 -0.54 -4.49
CA ALA A 390 -5.69 0.07 -3.93
C ALA A 390 -6.17 1.28 -4.75
N GLU A 391 -5.27 2.12 -5.26
CA GLU A 391 -5.57 3.21 -6.18
C GLU A 391 -6.19 2.73 -7.49
N ALA A 392 -5.63 1.69 -8.11
CA ALA A 392 -6.17 1.09 -9.33
C ALA A 392 -7.57 0.50 -9.11
N LEU A 393 -7.77 -0.19 -7.99
CA LEU A 393 -9.09 -0.73 -7.60
C LEU A 393 -10.13 0.37 -7.37
N ILE A 394 -9.76 1.49 -6.72
CA ILE A 394 -10.62 2.67 -6.56
C ILE A 394 -11.00 3.26 -7.92
N ARG A 395 -10.12 3.17 -8.93
CA ARG A 395 -10.39 3.63 -10.29
C ARG A 395 -11.06 2.60 -11.18
N GLY A 396 -11.29 1.38 -10.68
CA GLY A 396 -11.82 0.28 -11.49
C GLY A 396 -10.92 -0.09 -12.66
N LEU A 397 -9.60 0.14 -12.54
CA LEU A 397 -8.64 -0.25 -13.55
C LEU A 397 -8.29 -1.73 -13.42
N PRO A 398 -8.48 -2.54 -14.47
CA PRO A 398 -7.92 -3.88 -14.55
C PRO A 398 -6.40 -3.85 -14.34
N ILE A 399 -5.90 -4.74 -13.49
CA ILE A 399 -4.50 -4.77 -13.07
C ILE A 399 -3.81 -5.98 -13.71
N ILE A 400 -2.72 -5.71 -14.41
CA ILE A 400 -1.78 -6.71 -14.91
C ILE A 400 -0.52 -6.63 -14.03
N LEU A 401 -0.16 -7.75 -13.43
CA LEU A 401 0.99 -7.84 -12.55
C LEU A 401 2.21 -8.27 -13.37
N ASN A 402 3.19 -7.37 -13.47
CA ASN A 402 4.43 -7.62 -14.19
C ASN A 402 5.40 -8.37 -13.25
N ASP A 403 5.72 -9.61 -13.64
CA ASP A 403 6.51 -10.64 -12.92
C ASP A 403 5.69 -11.61 -12.05
N PHE A 404 5.75 -12.91 -12.39
CA PHE A 404 5.30 -14.02 -11.55
C PHE A 404 6.02 -15.33 -11.89
N ILE A 405 6.15 -16.19 -10.88
CA ILE A 405 6.78 -17.51 -10.99
C ILE A 405 5.68 -18.58 -11.00
N PRO A 406 5.72 -19.55 -11.93
CA PRO A 406 4.74 -20.65 -11.98
C PRO A 406 4.66 -21.39 -10.64
N GLY A 407 3.46 -21.51 -10.06
CA GLY A 407 3.19 -22.21 -8.79
C GLY A 407 2.89 -21.32 -7.57
N GLN A 408 3.19 -20.02 -7.62
CA GLN A 408 2.97 -19.09 -6.49
C GLN A 408 1.72 -18.19 -6.62
N VAL A 409 0.90 -18.43 -7.65
CA VAL A 409 -0.24 -17.58 -8.01
C VAL A 409 -1.33 -17.56 -6.92
N TYR A 410 -1.48 -18.63 -6.13
CA TYR A 410 -2.61 -18.81 -5.20
C TYR A 410 -2.73 -17.76 -4.08
N ALA A 411 -1.63 -17.12 -3.65
CA ALA A 411 -1.65 -16.21 -2.52
C ALA A 411 -2.01 -14.75 -2.88
N CYS A 412 -1.65 -14.23 -4.06
CA CYS A 412 -2.20 -12.95 -4.54
C CYS A 412 -3.55 -13.14 -5.25
N ALA A 413 -3.77 -14.33 -5.80
CA ALA A 413 -5.06 -14.71 -6.35
C ALA A 413 -6.19 -14.48 -5.35
N SER A 414 -6.05 -14.98 -4.15
CA SER A 414 -7.16 -14.97 -3.20
C SER A 414 -7.67 -13.56 -2.82
N THR A 415 -6.91 -12.48 -3.03
CA THR A 415 -7.37 -11.10 -2.75
C THR A 415 -7.61 -10.26 -4.01
N VAL A 416 -6.86 -10.49 -5.11
CA VAL A 416 -7.00 -9.72 -6.37
C VAL A 416 -7.66 -10.53 -7.51
N ILE A 417 -7.60 -11.87 -7.47
CA ILE A 417 -8.28 -12.78 -8.43
C ILE A 417 -9.79 -12.87 -8.20
N PHE A 418 -10.34 -12.31 -7.11
CA PHE A 418 -11.80 -12.25 -7.02
C PHE A 418 -12.45 -11.28 -8.00
N GLU A 419 -11.73 -10.31 -8.59
CA GLU A 419 -12.37 -9.42 -9.58
C GLU A 419 -11.55 -9.06 -10.84
N PHE A 420 -10.21 -8.92 -10.87
CA PHE A 420 -9.54 -8.40 -12.10
C PHE A 420 -8.04 -8.74 -12.29
N ILE A 421 -7.65 -10.02 -12.43
CA ILE A 421 -6.32 -10.39 -12.99
C ILE A 421 -6.47 -11.37 -14.16
N TYR A 422 -5.72 -11.11 -15.24
CA TYR A 422 -5.52 -12.04 -16.36
C TYR A 422 -4.11 -12.65 -16.28
N ASP A 423 -4.03 -13.98 -16.31
CA ASP A 423 -2.78 -14.78 -16.29
C ASP A 423 -2.15 -14.86 -17.70
N TYR A 424 -0.90 -14.41 -17.86
CA TYR A 424 -0.16 -14.37 -19.14
C TYR A 424 1.04 -15.34 -19.14
N THR A 425 0.78 -16.64 -19.30
CA THR A 425 1.81 -17.69 -19.43
C THR A 425 2.45 -17.83 -20.82
N THR A 426 2.43 -16.84 -21.72
CA THR A 426 3.08 -17.02 -23.05
C THR A 426 3.56 -15.71 -23.67
N LEU A 427 4.69 -15.19 -23.18
CA LEU A 427 5.57 -14.25 -23.92
C LEU A 427 6.78 -14.98 -24.55
N SER A 428 6.77 -16.30 -24.54
CA SER A 428 7.78 -17.16 -25.16
C SER A 428 7.07 -18.37 -25.77
N LYS A 429 6.56 -18.19 -27.00
CA LYS A 429 6.49 -19.19 -28.06
C LYS A 429 6.11 -18.51 -29.36
#